data_AF-A0A914G6K7-F1
#
_entry.id   AF-A0A914G6K7-F1
#
_cell.length_a   1.000
_cell.length_b   1.000
_cell.length_c   1.000
_cell.angle_alpha   90.00
_cell.angle_beta   90.00
_cell.angle_gamma   90.00
#
_symmetry.space_group_name_H-M   'P 1'
#
loop_
_entity.id
_entity.type
_entity.pdbx_description
1 polymer ?
#
loop_
_entity_poly.entity_id
_entity_poly.type
_entity_poly.pdbx_seq_one_letter_code
_entity_poly.pdbx_strand_id
1 'polypeptide(L)'
;MPAVMGKLGPLGRVLGPRGLMPNPKSGTVTMEIGKAVTEVKAGKIDFKVDKYGIIHAGIGKVSFDAAKIKENAQELISTLIKMKPTAAKGTYVKSIYLSSTMSPGIAIDTKSVN
;
A
#
# COMPACT_ATOMS: atom_id res chain seq x y z
N MET A 1 7.87 -22.78 1.36
CA MET A 1 6.49 -22.67 0.84
C MET A 1 5.57 -23.40 1.81
N PRO A 2 4.60 -22.72 2.45
CA PRO A 2 3.74 -23.38 3.44
C PRO A 2 2.86 -24.45 2.79
N ALA A 3 2.76 -25.60 3.46
CA ALA A 3 2.15 -26.85 2.98
C ALA A 3 0.65 -26.74 2.62
N VAL A 4 -0.02 -25.64 2.98
CA VAL A 4 -1.48 -25.46 2.84
C VAL A 4 -1.86 -24.79 1.52
N MET A 5 -0.90 -24.25 0.76
CA MET A 5 -1.19 -23.51 -0.49
C MET A 5 -1.85 -24.36 -1.58
N GLY A 6 -1.51 -25.64 -1.67
CA GLY A 6 -2.15 -26.56 -2.62
C GLY A 6 -3.65 -26.78 -2.36
N LYS A 7 -4.10 -26.61 -1.12
CA LYS A 7 -5.52 -26.73 -0.73
C LYS A 7 -6.31 -25.42 -0.85
N LEU A 8 -5.64 -24.29 -1.13
CA LEU A 8 -6.27 -22.97 -1.25
C LEU A 8 -6.85 -22.69 -2.65
N GLY A 9 -6.47 -23.48 -3.66
CA GLY A 9 -6.95 -23.34 -5.05
C GLY A 9 -8.47 -23.36 -5.21
N PRO A 10 -9.20 -24.31 -4.59
CA PRO A 10 -10.67 -24.37 -4.65
C PRO A 10 -11.36 -23.16 -4.00
N LEU A 11 -10.74 -22.58 -2.96
CA LEU A 11 -11.25 -21.39 -2.25
C LEU A 11 -10.99 -20.08 -2.99
N GLY A 12 -10.16 -20.11 -4.04
CA GLY A 12 -9.85 -18.94 -4.87
C GLY A 12 -11.08 -18.29 -5.51
N ARG A 13 -12.15 -19.06 -5.79
CA ARG A 13 -13.40 -18.52 -6.35
C ARG A 13 -14.15 -17.59 -5.38
N VAL A 14 -13.98 -17.79 -4.07
CA VAL A 14 -14.62 -16.99 -3.01
C VAL A 14 -13.67 -15.91 -2.49
N LEU A 15 -12.40 -16.27 -2.26
CA LEU A 15 -11.40 -15.36 -1.71
C LEU A 15 -10.87 -14.35 -2.74
N GLY A 16 -10.85 -14.73 -4.02
CA GLY A 16 -10.44 -13.87 -5.13
C GLY A 16 -11.26 -12.58 -5.27
N PRO A 17 -12.60 -12.63 -5.44
CA PRO A 17 -13.41 -11.42 -5.60
C PRO A 17 -13.44 -10.54 -4.34
N ARG A 18 -13.18 -11.11 -3.16
CA ARG A 18 -13.09 -10.34 -1.89
C ARG A 18 -11.68 -9.77 -1.64
N GLY A 19 -10.69 -10.08 -2.47
CA GLY A 19 -9.31 -9.64 -2.28
C GLY A 19 -8.62 -10.22 -1.03
N LEU A 20 -9.20 -11.26 -0.42
CA LEU A 20 -8.73 -11.89 0.82
C LEU A 20 -7.77 -13.06 0.56
N MET A 21 -7.41 -13.31 -0.69
CA MET A 21 -6.52 -14.38 -1.06
C MET A 21 -5.11 -14.11 -0.50
N PRO A 22 -4.55 -14.98 0.37
CA PRO A 22 -3.22 -14.78 0.93
C PRO A 22 -2.17 -14.74 -0.17
N ASN A 23 -1.35 -13.69 -0.20
CA ASN A 23 -0.37 -13.45 -1.24
C ASN A 23 1.06 -13.47 -0.64
N PRO A 24 1.98 -14.30 -1.16
CA PRO A 24 3.38 -14.26 -0.78
C PRO A 24 4.04 -12.89 -0.98
N LYS A 25 3.60 -12.12 -2.00
CA LYS A 25 4.14 -10.77 -2.26
C LYS A 25 3.72 -9.74 -1.20
N SER A 26 2.54 -9.91 -0.60
CA SER A 26 2.07 -9.08 0.52
C SER A 26 2.68 -9.53 1.86
N GLY A 27 3.50 -10.59 1.87
CA GLY A 27 4.12 -11.12 3.09
C GLY A 27 3.13 -11.78 4.05
N THR A 28 1.87 -12.00 3.64
CA THR A 28 0.85 -12.70 4.46
C THR A 28 1.06 -14.22 4.48
N VAL A 29 2.09 -14.70 3.79
CA VAL A 29 2.43 -16.12 3.63
C VAL A 29 3.88 -16.30 4.04
N THR A 30 4.11 -16.33 5.35
CA THR A 30 5.44 -16.52 5.96
C THR A 30 5.40 -17.66 6.97
N MET A 31 6.57 -18.20 7.31
CA MET A 31 6.71 -19.20 8.38
C MET A 31 6.60 -18.55 9.77
N GLU A 32 6.79 -17.23 9.86
CA GLU A 32 6.71 -16.45 11.10
C GLU A 32 5.33 -15.77 11.26
N ILE A 33 4.35 -16.55 11.72
CA ILE A 33 2.95 -16.11 11.85
C ILE A 33 2.82 -15.00 12.91
N GLY A 34 3.56 -15.09 14.02
CA GLY A 34 3.46 -14.12 15.13
C GLY A 34 3.79 -12.70 14.71
N LYS A 35 4.90 -12.51 13.98
CA LYS A 35 5.31 -11.20 13.47
C LYS A 35 4.36 -10.67 12.39
N ALA A 36 3.93 -11.55 11.48
CA ALA A 36 2.96 -11.17 10.45
C ALA A 36 1.64 -10.66 11.05
N VAL A 37 1.13 -11.30 12.11
CA VAL A 37 -0.09 -10.85 12.79
C VAL A 37 0.12 -9.51 13.50
N THR A 38 1.26 -9.29 14.15
CA THR A 38 1.54 -8.00 14.81
C THR A 38 1.69 -6.87 13.80
N GLU A 39 2.37 -7.11 12.67
CA GLU A 39 2.53 -6.11 11.60
C GLU A 39 1.21 -5.75 10.94
N VAL A 40 0.36 -6.75 10.64
CA VAL A 40 -0.97 -6.50 10.08
C VAL A 40 -1.86 -5.74 11.06
N LYS A 41 -1.81 -6.09 12.36
CA LYS A 41 -2.54 -5.36 13.41
C LYS A 41 -2.02 -3.94 13.63
N ALA A 42 -0.73 -3.71 13.43
CA ALA A 42 -0.12 -2.38 13.48
C ALA A 42 -0.55 -1.48 12.30
N GLY A 43 -1.36 -2.01 11.36
CA GLY A 43 -1.93 -1.23 10.26
C GLY A 43 -1.04 -1.18 9.03
N LYS A 44 -0.28 -2.25 8.76
CA LYS A 44 0.50 -2.37 7.52
C LYS A 44 -0.37 -2.07 6.30
N ILE A 45 0.06 -1.09 5.52
CA ILE A 45 -0.65 -0.62 4.33
C ILE A 45 -0.01 -1.31 3.11
N ASP A 46 -0.74 -2.25 2.52
CA ASP A 46 -0.36 -2.82 1.23
C ASP A 46 -0.92 -1.92 0.12
N PHE A 47 -0.04 -1.30 -0.66
CA PHE A 47 -0.42 -0.54 -1.85
C PHE A 47 -0.20 -1.38 -3.11
N LYS A 48 -1.18 -1.34 -4.02
CA LYS A 48 -1.12 -2.02 -5.31
C LYS A 48 -0.97 -0.98 -6.41
N VAL A 49 -0.11 -1.30 -7.39
CA VAL A 49 0.05 -0.50 -8.61
C VAL A 49 -1.05 -0.88 -9.59
N ASP A 50 -1.76 0.12 -10.11
CA ASP A 50 -2.74 -0.08 -11.18
C ASP A 50 -2.05 -0.25 -12.55
N LYS A 51 -2.77 -0.73 -13.57
CA LYS A 51 -2.23 -0.94 -14.93
C LYS A 51 -1.65 0.33 -15.54
N TYR A 52 -2.14 1.50 -15.11
CA TYR A 52 -1.65 2.82 -15.54
C TYR A 52 -0.42 3.31 -14.76
N GLY A 53 0.12 2.52 -13.82
CA GLY A 53 1.27 2.90 -13.01
C GLY A 53 0.95 3.88 -11.88
N ILE A 54 -0.33 4.00 -11.51
CA ILE A 54 -0.81 4.85 -10.41
C ILE A 54 -0.82 4.02 -9.13
N ILE A 55 -0.38 4.62 -8.02
CA ILE A 55 -0.41 4.02 -6.68
C ILE A 55 -1.54 4.69 -5.91
N HIS A 56 -2.49 3.88 -5.44
CA HIS A 56 -3.55 4.33 -4.54
C HIS A 56 -3.26 3.81 -3.14
N ALA A 57 -3.15 4.72 -2.17
CA ALA A 57 -2.94 4.37 -0.78
C ALA A 57 -3.76 5.28 0.14
N GLY A 58 -4.45 4.70 1.11
CA GLY A 58 -5.17 5.45 2.13
C GLY A 58 -4.24 5.86 3.26
N ILE A 59 -4.02 7.16 3.45
CA ILE A 59 -3.07 7.71 4.44
C ILE A 59 -3.72 7.88 5.84
N GLY A 60 -5.06 7.87 5.91
CA GLY A 60 -5.80 7.97 7.16
C GLY A 60 -7.29 8.18 6.96
N LYS A 61 -8.00 8.47 8.06
CA LYS A 61 -9.39 8.93 8.05
C LYS A 61 -9.46 10.40 8.44
N VAL A 62 -10.54 11.08 8.08
CA VAL A 62 -10.81 12.48 8.45
C VAL A 62 -10.84 12.69 9.97
N SER A 63 -11.12 11.64 10.73
CA SER A 63 -11.11 11.66 12.20
C SER A 63 -9.71 11.67 12.83
N PHE A 64 -8.64 11.61 12.04
CA PHE A 64 -7.27 11.64 12.55
C PHE A 64 -6.78 13.09 12.63
N ASP A 65 -5.86 13.33 13.56
CA ASP A 65 -5.22 14.63 13.70
C ASP A 65 -4.38 14.97 12.46
N ALA A 66 -4.34 16.26 12.09
CA ALA A 66 -3.67 16.75 10.90
C ALA A 66 -2.16 16.44 10.91
N ALA A 67 -1.53 16.49 12.09
CA ALA A 67 -0.12 16.14 12.26
C ALA A 67 0.17 14.68 11.88
N LYS A 68 -0.67 13.74 12.34
CA LYS A 68 -0.53 12.31 12.05
C LYS A 68 -0.76 11.99 10.57
N ILE A 69 -1.70 12.69 9.92
CA ILE A 69 -1.94 12.53 8.47
C ILE A 69 -0.71 12.99 7.68
N LYS A 70 -0.08 14.09 8.09
CA LYS A 70 1.16 14.58 7.46
C LYS A 70 2.31 13.59 7.63
N GLU A 71 2.52 13.06 8.83
CA GLU A 71 3.58 12.06 9.10
C GLU A 71 3.38 10.79 8.26
N ASN A 72 2.16 10.27 8.22
CA ASN A 72 1.84 9.09 7.40
C ASN A 72 2.07 9.36 5.90
N ALA A 73 1.73 10.54 5.40
CA ALA A 73 1.95 10.91 4.00
C ALA A 73 3.45 10.97 3.68
N GLN A 74 4.25 11.56 4.57
CA GLN A 74 5.69 11.71 4.41
C GLN A 74 6.41 10.36 4.43
N GLU A 75 6.02 9.46 5.34
CA GLU A 75 6.58 8.11 5.41
C GLU A 75 6.27 7.30 4.14
N LEU A 76 5.05 7.45 3.61
CA LEU A 76 4.64 6.79 2.37
C LEU A 76 5.48 7.29 1.18
N ILE A 77 5.70 8.59 1.07
CA ILE A 77 6.51 9.16 -0.02
C ILE A 77 7.98 8.75 0.12
N SER A 78 8.53 8.77 1.33
CA SER A 78 9.91 8.33 1.63
C SER A 78 10.13 6.85 1.28
N THR A 79 9.18 5.98 1.64
CA THR A 79 9.24 4.56 1.29
C THR A 79 9.12 4.33 -0.21
N LEU A 80 8.28 5.08 -0.92
CA LEU A 80 8.22 5.01 -2.39
C LEU A 80 9.54 5.42 -3.05
N ILE A 81 10.17 6.50 -2.58
CA ILE A 81 11.48 6.93 -3.11
C ILE A 81 12.54 5.86 -2.89
N LYS A 82 12.57 5.22 -1.71
CA LYS A 82 13.47 4.10 -1.41
C LYS A 82 13.21 2.88 -2.30
N MET A 83 11.95 2.63 -2.64
CA MET A 83 11.54 1.52 -3.52
C MET A 83 11.70 1.83 -5.01
N LYS A 84 12.29 2.98 -5.39
CA LYS A 84 12.56 3.32 -6.79
C LYS A 84 13.45 2.24 -7.42
N PRO A 85 12.97 1.54 -8.47
CA PRO A 85 13.80 0.59 -9.19
C PRO A 85 14.93 1.33 -9.91
N THR A 86 16.14 0.77 -9.87
CA THR A 86 17.34 1.33 -10.53
C THR A 86 17.17 1.51 -12.04
N ALA A 87 16.27 0.76 -12.67
CA ALA A 87 15.92 0.88 -14.08
C ALA A 87 15.03 2.09 -14.42
N ALA A 88 14.40 2.74 -13.43
CA ALA A 88 13.49 3.86 -13.66
C ALA A 88 14.28 5.16 -13.95
N LYS A 89 14.34 5.53 -15.23
CA LYS A 89 14.95 6.78 -15.71
C LYS A 89 13.94 7.93 -15.64
N GLY A 90 14.39 9.11 -15.19
CA GLY A 90 13.57 10.33 -15.09
C GLY A 90 12.98 10.62 -13.71
N THR A 91 12.01 11.54 -13.67
CA THR A 91 11.26 11.92 -12.46
C THR A 91 10.35 10.76 -12.03
N TYR A 92 10.63 10.21 -10.85
CA TYR A 92 9.92 9.04 -10.33
C TYR A 92 8.50 9.38 -9.88
N VAL A 93 8.32 10.55 -9.25
CA VAL A 93 7.03 11.09 -8.86
C VAL A 93 6.64 12.20 -9.85
N LYS A 94 5.55 12.00 -10.58
CA LYS A 94 5.04 13.00 -11.56
C LYS A 94 4.09 14.01 -10.91
N SER A 95 3.13 13.51 -10.16
CA SER A 95 2.11 14.31 -9.49
C SER A 95 1.61 13.57 -8.25
N ILE A 96 1.23 14.34 -7.22
CA ILE A 96 0.60 13.83 -6.01
C ILE A 96 -0.75 14.53 -5.89
N TYR A 97 -1.81 13.73 -5.75
CA TYR A 97 -3.15 14.23 -5.52
C TYR A 97 -3.68 13.64 -4.22
N LEU A 98 -4.16 14.51 -3.32
CA LEU A 98 -4.84 14.10 -2.11
C LEU A 98 -6.33 14.35 -2.28
N SER A 99 -7.15 13.33 -2.04
CA SER A 99 -8.61 13.42 -2.09
C SER A 99 -9.23 12.63 -0.95
N SER A 100 -10.39 13.07 -0.49
CA SER A 100 -11.27 12.26 0.35
C SER A 100 -12.19 11.43 -0.55
N THR A 101 -12.86 10.42 0.00
CA THR A 101 -13.67 9.45 -0.75
C THR A 101 -14.71 10.07 -1.69
N MET A 102 -15.24 11.25 -1.35
CA MET A 102 -16.27 11.94 -2.15
C MET A 102 -15.92 13.43 -2.41
N SER A 103 -14.65 13.84 -2.27
CA SER A 103 -14.25 15.25 -2.44
C SER A 103 -13.44 15.46 -3.72
N PRO A 104 -13.40 16.69 -4.27
CA PRO A 104 -12.42 17.03 -5.30
C PRO A 104 -10.99 16.81 -4.77
N GLY A 105 -10.09 16.41 -5.67
CA GLY A 105 -8.69 16.19 -5.37
C GLY A 105 -7.90 17.50 -5.38
N ILE A 106 -7.02 17.66 -4.39
CA ILE A 106 -6.10 18.78 -4.29
C ILE A 106 -4.74 18.31 -4.79
N ALA A 107 -4.17 19.05 -5.74
CA ALA A 107 -2.80 18.82 -6.20
C ALA A 107 -1.81 19.29 -5.13
N ILE A 108 -0.92 18.40 -4.71
CA ILE A 108 0.15 18.71 -3.75
C ILE A 108 1.44 18.89 -4.55
N ASP A 109 2.22 19.91 -4.18
CA ASP A 109 3.53 20.14 -4.79
C ASP A 109 4.51 19.04 -4.35
N THR A 110 5.04 18.33 -5.35
CA THR A 110 5.98 17.23 -5.17
C THR A 110 7.35 17.70 -4.67
N LYS A 111 7.67 19.00 -4.79
CA LYS A 111 8.93 19.58 -4.32
C LYS A 111 8.93 19.93 -2.82
N SER A 112 7.74 20.14 -2.25
CA SER A 112 7.59 20.51 -0.84
C SER A 112 7.84 19.37 0.16
N VAL A 113 8.03 18.14 -0.35
CA VAL A 113 8.18 16.91 0.45
C VAL A 113 9.62 16.34 0.39
N ASN A 114 10.54 17.02 -0.31
CA ASN A 114 11.97 16.71 -0.26
C ASN A 114 12.63 17.28 1.00
#